data_AF-A0A355T191-F1
#
_entry.id   AF-A0A355T191-F1
#
_cell.length_a   1.000
_cell.length_b   1.000
_cell.length_c   1.000
_cell.angle_alpha   90.00
_cell.angle_beta   90.00
_cell.angle_gamma   90.00
#
_symmetry.space_group_name_H-M   'P 1'
#
loop_
_entity.id
_entity.type
_entity.pdbx_description
1 polymer ?
#
loop_
_entity_poly.entity_id
_entity_poly.type
_entity_poly.pdbx_seq_one_letter_code
_entity_poly.pdbx_strand_id
1 'polypeptide(L)'
;YEQSVSMTYMVTLKLGESEEERLKAASGAKVQIGKAGRFVGQQAVQLHGGMGMTDELNVGHYFKRLTMIDTQFGNVDHHLTRYSSAA
;
A
#
# COMPACT_ATOMS: atom_id res chain seq x y z
N TYR A 1 1.05 -9.29 5.19
CA TYR A 1 1.41 -8.64 6.46
C TYR A 1 2.93 -8.55 6.61
N GLU A 2 3.64 -9.68 6.68
CA GLU A 2 5.10 -9.72 6.90
C GLU A 2 5.89 -8.84 5.91
N GLN A 3 5.63 -8.98 4.60
CA GLN A 3 6.27 -8.15 3.58
C GLN A 3 6.06 -6.64 3.80
N SER A 4 4.83 -6.23 4.14
CA SER A 4 4.49 -4.82 4.38
C SER A 4 5.24 -4.24 5.58
N VAL A 5 5.37 -5.03 6.65
CA VAL A 5 6.12 -4.65 7.87
C VAL A 5 7.60 -4.54 7.57
N SER A 6 8.19 -5.57 6.96
CA SER A 6 9.62 -5.59 6.61
C SER A 6 10.01 -4.43 5.70
N MET A 7 9.16 -4.09 4.72
CA MET A 7 9.42 -2.95 3.83
C MET A 7 9.28 -1.61 4.56
N THR A 8 8.36 -1.48 5.51
CA THR A 8 8.26 -0.28 6.35
C THR A 8 9.51 -0.09 7.20
N TYR A 9 10.03 -1.17 7.80
CA TYR A 9 11.32 -1.12 8.51
C TYR A 9 12.48 -0.76 7.59
N MET A 10 12.50 -1.28 6.37
CA MET A 10 13.53 -0.93 5.39
C MET A 10 13.54 0.57 5.09
N VAL A 11 12.37 1.21 4.97
CA VAL A 11 12.28 2.68 4.80
C VAL A 11 12.95 3.40 5.98
N THR A 12 12.62 3.00 7.21
CA THR A 12 13.20 3.60 8.42
C THR A 12 14.72 3.44 8.46
N LEU A 13 15.23 2.25 8.15
CA LEU A 13 16.66 1.96 8.13
C LEU A 13 17.41 2.77 7.06
N LYS A 14 16.74 3.16 5.98
CA LYS A 14 17.33 3.93 4.87
C LYS A 14 17.29 5.45 5.08
N LEU A 15 16.69 5.96 6.16
CA LEU A 15 16.52 7.42 6.37
C LEU A 15 17.84 8.22 6.36
N GLY A 16 18.96 7.60 6.75
CA GLY A 16 20.29 8.24 6.74
C GLY A 16 21.08 8.07 5.44
N GLU A 17 20.58 7.28 4.49
CA GLU A 17 21.28 6.97 3.24
C GLU A 17 21.11 8.06 2.18
N SER A 18 21.67 7.85 0.99
CA SER A 18 21.51 8.75 -0.16
C SER A 18 20.04 9.00 -0.51
N GLU A 19 19.76 10.10 -1.20
CA GLU A 19 18.40 10.42 -1.65
C GLU A 19 17.81 9.31 -2.54
N GLU A 20 18.63 8.73 -3.41
CA GLU A 20 18.26 7.63 -4.28
C GLU A 20 17.79 6.40 -3.48
N GLU A 21 18.57 5.98 -2.48
CA GLU A 21 18.25 4.83 -1.63
C GLU A 21 16.97 5.06 -0.81
N ARG A 22 16.81 6.27 -0.25
CA ARG A 22 15.57 6.67 0.45
C ARG A 22 14.37 6.61 -0.46
N LEU A 23 14.49 7.14 -1.68
CA LEU A 23 13.42 7.20 -2.66
C LEU A 23 13.01 5.79 -3.11
N LYS A 24 13.97 4.92 -3.41
CA LYS A 24 13.72 3.50 -3.76
C LYS A 24 13.01 2.78 -2.62
N ALA A 25 13.51 2.90 -1.39
CA ALA A 25 12.90 2.25 -0.24
C ALA A 25 11.45 2.72 -0.03
N ALA A 26 11.21 4.03 0.00
CA ALA A 26 9.87 4.59 0.21
C ALA A 26 8.90 4.25 -0.93
N SER A 27 9.33 4.37 -2.18
CA SER A 27 8.48 4.09 -3.34
C SER A 27 8.19 2.60 -3.46
N GLY A 28 9.18 1.73 -3.23
CA GLY A 28 8.98 0.29 -3.19
C GLY A 28 7.98 -0.12 -2.11
N ALA A 29 8.10 0.43 -0.90
CA ALA A 29 7.14 0.19 0.17
C ALA A 29 5.72 0.63 -0.22
N LYS A 30 5.56 1.82 -0.82
CA LYS A 30 4.24 2.30 -1.29
C LYS A 30 3.63 1.40 -2.37
N VAL A 31 4.42 0.93 -3.33
CA VAL A 31 3.96 -0.04 -4.35
C VAL A 31 3.42 -1.31 -3.68
N GLN A 32 4.15 -1.87 -2.71
CA GLN A 32 3.73 -3.08 -2.04
C GLN A 32 2.46 -2.87 -1.20
N ILE A 33 2.37 -1.77 -0.45
CA ILE A 33 1.18 -1.44 0.35
C ILE A 33 -0.06 -1.26 -0.54
N GLY A 34 0.07 -0.56 -1.67
CA GLY A 34 -1.03 -0.38 -2.61
C GLY A 34 -1.54 -1.70 -3.19
N LYS A 35 -0.63 -2.55 -3.69
CA LYS A 35 -0.96 -3.88 -4.22
C LYS A 35 -1.62 -4.79 -3.17
N ALA A 36 -1.00 -4.89 -2.00
CA ALA A 36 -1.50 -5.75 -0.93
C ALA A 36 -2.83 -5.25 -0.35
N GLY A 37 -2.97 -3.94 -0.13
CA GLY A 37 -4.18 -3.31 0.38
C GLY A 37 -5.37 -3.51 -0.55
N ARG A 38 -5.16 -3.31 -1.87
CA ARG A 38 -6.19 -3.59 -2.88
C ARG A 38 -6.61 -5.05 -2.87
N PHE A 39 -5.65 -5.98 -2.89
CA PHE A 39 -5.93 -7.41 -2.89
C PHE A 39 -6.75 -7.83 -1.65
N VAL A 40 -6.24 -7.51 -0.45
CA VAL A 40 -6.90 -7.89 0.81
C VAL A 40 -8.28 -7.25 0.92
N GLY A 41 -8.41 -5.97 0.59
CA GLY A 41 -9.69 -5.27 0.65
C GLY A 41 -10.74 -5.86 -0.27
N GLN A 42 -10.37 -6.17 -1.52
CA GLN A 42 -11.28 -6.78 -2.50
C GLN A 42 -11.69 -8.20 -2.09
N GLN A 43 -10.75 -9.02 -1.61
CA GLN A 43 -11.06 -10.36 -1.13
C GLN A 43 -11.94 -10.33 0.12
N ALA A 44 -11.69 -9.39 1.04
CA ALA A 44 -12.51 -9.24 2.24
C ALA A 44 -13.96 -8.90 1.88
N VAL A 45 -14.19 -7.94 0.97
CA VAL A 45 -15.55 -7.64 0.48
C VAL A 45 -16.17 -8.87 -0.19
N GLN A 46 -15.43 -9.56 -1.06
CA GLN A 46 -15.93 -10.74 -1.78
C GLN A 46 -16.39 -11.87 -0.84
N LEU A 47 -15.62 -12.14 0.23
CA LEU A 47 -15.95 -13.17 1.21
C LEU A 47 -17.26 -12.88 1.99
N HIS A 48 -17.60 -11.59 2.15
CA HIS A 48 -18.83 -11.17 2.83
C HIS A 48 -20.02 -11.00 1.88
N GLY A 49 -19.80 -11.11 0.56
CA GLY A 49 -20.83 -10.91 -0.45
C GLY A 49 -21.44 -9.50 -0.40
N GLY A 50 -22.75 -9.40 -0.65
CA GLY A 50 -23.47 -8.12 -0.63
C GLY A 50 -23.33 -7.35 0.68
N MET A 51 -23.30 -8.06 1.83
CA MET A 51 -23.11 -7.44 3.16
C MET A 51 -21.74 -6.78 3.33
N GLY A 52 -20.73 -7.19 2.54
CA GLY A 52 -19.41 -6.57 2.58
C GLY A 52 -19.37 -5.15 1.99
N MET A 53 -20.40 -4.77 1.23
CA MET A 53 -20.54 -3.45 0.60
C MET A 53 -21.44 -2.50 1.38
N THR A 54 -22.09 -2.97 2.43
CA THR A 54 -23.03 -2.20 3.24
C THR A 54 -22.38 -1.79 4.58
N ASP A 55 -23.05 -0.95 5.39
CA ASP A 55 -22.46 -0.37 6.62
C ASP A 55 -22.67 -1.27 7.86
N GLU A 56 -23.29 -2.43 7.69
CA GLU A 56 -23.55 -3.44 8.71
C GLU A 56 -22.26 -4.09 9.23
N LEU A 57 -21.21 -4.11 8.40
CA LEU A 57 -19.91 -4.67 8.73
C LEU A 57 -18.80 -3.65 8.49
N ASN A 58 -17.79 -3.64 9.37
CA ASN A 58 -16.65 -2.73 9.26
C ASN A 58 -15.78 -2.95 8.01
N VAL A 59 -15.95 -4.07 7.30
CA VAL A 59 -15.14 -4.41 6.11
C VAL A 59 -15.25 -3.36 5.01
N GLY A 60 -16.44 -2.78 4.79
CA GLY A 60 -16.64 -1.70 3.83
C GLY A 60 -15.83 -0.44 4.20
N HIS A 61 -15.76 -0.10 5.49
CA HIS A 61 -14.94 1.00 5.98
C HIS A 61 -13.43 0.75 5.79
N TYR A 62 -12.95 -0.47 6.08
CA TYR A 62 -11.56 -0.82 5.87
C TYR A 62 -11.17 -0.84 4.39
N PHE A 63 -12.06 -1.30 3.51
CA PHE A 63 -11.84 -1.24 2.07
C PHE A 63 -11.66 0.22 1.61
N LYS A 64 -12.61 1.11 1.96
CA LYS A 64 -12.52 2.55 1.66
C LYS A 64 -11.20 3.16 2.19
N ARG A 65 -10.79 2.80 3.41
CA ARG A 65 -9.52 3.27 4.01
C ARG A 65 -8.30 2.76 3.24
N LEU A 66 -8.26 1.49 2.85
CA LEU A 66 -7.16 0.92 2.06
C LEU A 66 -7.07 1.58 0.68
N THR A 67 -8.21 1.86 0.03
CA THR A 67 -8.26 2.65 -1.22
C THR A 67 -7.70 4.05 -1.04
N MET A 68 -8.03 4.72 0.06
CA MET A 68 -7.44 6.04 0.38
C MET A 68 -5.93 5.96 0.63
N ILE A 69 -5.45 4.96 1.37
CA ILE A 69 -4.01 4.77 1.61
C ILE A 69 -3.24 4.54 0.28
N ASP A 70 -3.81 3.77 -0.64
CA ASP A 70 -3.21 3.56 -1.96
C ASP A 70 -3.10 4.87 -2.76
N THR A 71 -4.15 5.68 -2.79
CA THR A 71 -4.17 6.93 -3.56
C THR A 71 -3.38 8.07 -2.90
N GLN A 72 -3.29 8.09 -1.58
CA GLN A 72 -2.61 9.13 -0.81
C GLN A 72 -1.11 9.16 -1.15
N PHE A 73 -0.58 10.35 -1.46
CA PHE A 73 0.82 10.59 -1.86
C PHE A 73 1.27 9.90 -3.16
N GLY A 74 0.32 9.45 -3.99
CA GLY A 74 0.59 8.75 -5.24
C GLY A 74 0.28 7.26 -5.13
N ASN A 75 -0.28 6.69 -6.20
CA ASN A 75 -0.69 5.29 -6.26
C ASN A 75 0.46 4.35 -6.70
N VAL A 76 0.14 3.06 -6.86
CA VAL A 76 1.09 2.04 -7.32
C VAL A 76 1.84 2.47 -8.59
N ASP A 77 1.15 2.98 -9.61
CA ASP A 77 1.77 3.35 -10.89
C ASP A 77 2.74 4.51 -10.71
N HIS A 78 2.33 5.55 -9.97
CA HIS A 78 3.19 6.68 -9.64
C HIS A 78 4.50 6.24 -8.96
N HIS A 79 4.41 5.37 -7.95
CA HIS A 79 5.59 4.91 -7.23
C HIS A 79 6.41 3.87 -8.00
N LEU A 80 5.81 3.09 -8.89
CA LEU A 80 6.56 2.23 -9.81
C LEU A 80 7.43 3.06 -10.74
N THR A 81 6.89 4.13 -11.34
CA THR A 81 7.67 5.06 -12.16
C THR A 81 8.81 5.69 -11.37
N ARG A 82 8.54 6.21 -10.18
CA ARG A 82 9.56 6.80 -9.29
C ARG A 82 10.66 5.81 -8.91
N TYR A 83 10.28 4.57 -8.62
CA TYR A 83 11.23 3.51 -8.29
C TYR A 83 12.14 3.20 -9.48
N SER A 84 11.58 3.08 -10.68
CA SER A 84 12.35 2.81 -11.90
C SER A 84 13.24 3.97 -12.33
N SER A 85 12.82 5.22 -12.11
CA SER A 85 13.60 6.41 -12.50
C SER A 85 14.75 6.72 -11.55
N ALA A 86 14.75 6.13 -10.35
CA ALA A 86 15.85 6.24 -9.40
C ALA A 86 16.90 5.13 -9.58
N ALA A 87 16.62 4.11 -10.40
CA ALA A 87 17.58 3.06 -10.75
C ALA A 87 18.47 3.49 -11.92
#